data_AF-A0A5M8R132-F1
#
_entry.id   AF-A0A5M8R132-F1
#
_cell.length_a   1.000
_cell.length_b   1.000
_cell.length_c   1.000
_cell.angle_alpha   90.00
_cell.angle_beta   90.00
_cell.angle_gamma   90.00
#
_symmetry.space_group_name_H-M   'P 1'
#
loop_
_entity.id
_entity.type
_entity.pdbx_description
1 polymer ?
#
loop_
_entity_poly.entity_id
_entity_poly.type
_entity_poly.pdbx_seq_one_letter_code
_entity_poly.pdbx_strand_id
1 'polypeptide(L)'
;MKKSLMLYFLFAALCFTSCATSNTSRNDDDETYRTEETAVNSKLNNRRPEKNMSRFSEELDLSKRQQKQLKKIDRRYARMERKLSRNDDAKRRDRKRLAEEKRQEMIEVLTAEQQQKLESLSKKGRFSFDQLFGK
;
A
#
# COMPACT_ATOMS: atom_id res chain seq x y z
N MET A 1 60.75 -12.37 33.49
CA MET A 1 60.80 -13.78 33.92
C MET A 1 59.42 -14.39 33.74
N LYS A 2 59.39 -15.68 33.42
CA LYS A 2 58.35 -16.40 32.70
C LYS A 2 57.13 -16.71 33.57
N LYS A 3 55.94 -16.27 33.15
CA LYS A 3 54.64 -16.93 33.37
C LYS A 3 53.72 -16.63 32.17
N SER A 4 54.01 -17.25 31.05
CA SER A 4 53.07 -17.49 29.95
C SER A 4 53.03 -19.00 29.78
N LEU A 5 51.84 -19.59 29.88
CA LEU A 5 51.32 -20.67 29.06
C LEU A 5 50.11 -21.32 29.75
N MET A 6 49.15 -21.78 28.93
CA MET A 6 47.91 -22.50 29.25
C MET A 6 46.74 -21.60 29.66
N LEU A 7 45.60 -21.55 28.96
CA LEU A 7 45.12 -22.42 27.88
C LEU A 7 43.94 -21.70 27.20
N TYR A 8 44.18 -21.08 26.04
CA TYR A 8 43.13 -20.76 25.08
C TYR A 8 43.14 -21.90 24.07
N PHE A 9 42.11 -22.76 24.06
CA PHE A 9 41.71 -23.53 22.89
C PHE A 9 40.39 -24.25 23.21
N LEU A 10 39.28 -23.70 22.72
CA LEU A 10 38.14 -24.51 22.27
C LEU A 10 37.25 -23.63 21.40
N PHE A 11 37.68 -23.52 20.15
CA PHE A 11 36.89 -23.04 19.03
C PHE A 11 36.39 -24.26 18.24
N ALA A 12 35.16 -24.15 17.75
CA ALA A 12 34.57 -24.87 16.61
C ALA A 12 34.00 -26.29 16.81
N ALA A 13 32.66 -26.35 16.86
CA ALA A 13 31.80 -27.11 15.92
C ALA A 13 30.36 -26.57 16.12
N LEU A 14 29.87 -25.61 15.32
CA LEU A 14 29.21 -25.76 14.01
C LEU A 14 28.16 -26.88 13.91
N CYS A 15 27.04 -26.51 13.26
CA CYS A 15 25.94 -27.29 12.68
C CYS A 15 24.65 -27.27 13.51
N PHE A 16 23.71 -26.35 13.23
CA PHE A 16 22.66 -26.41 12.19
C PHE A 16 21.56 -27.44 12.47
N THR A 17 20.29 -26.95 12.47
CA THR A 17 19.01 -27.67 12.24
C THR A 17 18.55 -28.64 13.33
N SER A 18 17.27 -28.89 13.63
CA SER A 18 15.95 -28.34 13.30
C SER A 18 14.94 -29.08 14.19
N CYS A 19 13.83 -28.41 14.51
CA CYS A 19 12.48 -28.95 14.74
C CYS A 19 12.25 -30.12 15.73
N ALA A 20 11.59 -29.82 16.85
CA ALA A 20 10.57 -30.70 17.45
C ALA A 20 9.54 -29.88 18.25
N THR A 21 8.61 -29.22 17.56
CA THR A 21 7.29 -28.92 18.13
C THR A 21 6.33 -29.95 17.57
N SER A 22 6.00 -30.95 18.38
CA SER A 22 4.97 -31.93 18.09
C SER A 22 3.60 -31.32 18.37
N ASN A 23 2.85 -31.06 17.30
CA ASN A 23 1.39 -30.91 17.35
C ASN A 23 0.78 -32.27 17.73
N THR A 24 -0.07 -32.30 18.75
CA THR A 24 -1.15 -33.29 18.81
C THR A 24 -2.45 -32.59 19.12
N SER A 25 -3.25 -32.39 18.08
CA SER A 25 -4.70 -32.25 18.15
C SER A 25 -5.19 -32.76 16.81
N ARG A 26 -5.45 -34.06 16.84
CA ARG A 26 -5.98 -34.90 15.79
C ARG A 26 -7.48 -34.63 15.70
N ASN A 27 -7.94 -34.12 14.57
CA ASN A 27 -9.31 -34.29 14.10
C ASN A 27 -9.18 -34.73 12.64
N ASP A 28 -9.39 -36.04 12.46
CA ASP A 28 -9.56 -36.74 11.18
C ASP A 28 -10.98 -36.50 10.65
N ASP A 29 -11.15 -36.85 9.37
CA ASP A 29 -12.37 -36.88 8.52
C ASP A 29 -12.86 -35.53 7.97
N ASP A 30 -13.22 -35.37 6.71
CA ASP A 30 -13.19 -36.18 5.48
C ASP A 30 -13.61 -35.18 4.36
N GLU A 31 -13.56 -35.60 3.09
CA GLU A 31 -14.18 -34.98 1.90
C GLU A 31 -13.27 -34.25 0.90
N THR A 32 -12.59 -35.06 0.08
CA THR A 32 -12.95 -35.26 -1.34
C THR A 32 -13.35 -34.03 -2.19
N TYR A 33 -12.50 -33.73 -3.18
CA TYR A 33 -12.77 -33.00 -4.45
C TYR A 33 -13.18 -31.51 -4.40
N ARG A 34 -12.26 -30.63 -4.83
CA ARG A 34 -12.39 -29.87 -6.09
C ARG A 34 -11.20 -28.92 -6.26
N THR A 35 -10.66 -28.92 -7.48
CA THR A 35 -10.29 -27.73 -8.26
C THR A 35 -10.58 -26.42 -7.54
N GLU A 36 -9.59 -25.55 -7.35
CA GLU A 36 -9.59 -24.18 -7.88
C GLU A 36 -8.23 -23.54 -7.57
N GLU A 37 -7.51 -23.20 -8.64
CA GLU A 37 -6.52 -22.13 -8.65
C GLU A 37 -7.12 -20.89 -7.98
N THR A 38 -6.84 -20.67 -6.70
CA THR A 38 -7.02 -19.35 -6.09
C THR A 38 -5.66 -18.67 -6.01
N ALA A 39 -5.07 -18.50 -7.21
CA ALA A 39 -4.52 -17.21 -7.57
C ALA A 39 -5.63 -16.17 -7.39
N VAL A 40 -5.87 -15.74 -6.15
CA VAL A 40 -6.82 -14.67 -5.85
C VAL A 40 -6.23 -13.42 -6.46
N ASN A 41 -6.69 -13.17 -7.67
CA ASN A 41 -6.59 -11.94 -8.41
C ASN A 41 -6.94 -10.76 -7.49
N SER A 42 -5.95 -10.23 -6.76
CA SER A 42 -5.97 -8.84 -6.25
C SER A 42 -5.71 -7.87 -7.40
N LYS A 43 -6.34 -8.16 -8.54
CA LYS A 43 -6.32 -7.44 -9.78
C LYS A 43 -7.80 -7.22 -10.03
N LEU A 44 -8.28 -6.01 -9.70
CA LEU A 44 -9.65 -5.48 -9.87
C LEU A 44 -10.41 -5.17 -8.56
N ASN A 45 -9.88 -4.25 -7.76
CA ASN A 45 -10.77 -3.26 -7.12
C ASN A 45 -10.47 -1.82 -7.57
N ASN A 46 -10.03 -1.66 -8.83
CA ASN A 46 -10.00 -0.37 -9.52
C ASN A 46 -11.40 0.11 -9.98
N ARG A 47 -12.48 -0.53 -9.51
CA ARG A 47 -13.87 -0.22 -9.88
C ARG A 47 -14.53 0.80 -8.96
N ARG A 48 -13.81 1.31 -7.95
CA ARG A 48 -14.30 2.36 -7.03
C ARG A 48 -13.76 3.79 -7.19
N PRO A 49 -12.77 4.15 -8.06
CA PRO A 49 -12.33 5.54 -8.13
C PRO A 49 -13.44 6.47 -8.62
N GLU A 50 -14.36 5.97 -9.46
CA GLU A 50 -15.51 6.76 -9.93
C GLU A 50 -16.55 6.99 -8.81
N LYS A 51 -16.80 5.99 -7.95
CA LYS A 51 -17.67 6.14 -6.77
C LYS A 51 -17.07 7.07 -5.72
N ASN A 52 -15.75 7.07 -5.59
CA ASN A 52 -15.07 7.97 -4.67
C ASN A 52 -15.06 9.40 -5.24
N MET A 53 -14.82 9.56 -6.54
CA MET A 53 -14.90 10.87 -7.22
C MET A 53 -16.30 11.49 -7.14
N SER A 54 -17.37 10.70 -7.27
CA SER A 54 -18.73 11.23 -7.16
C SER A 54 -19.03 11.78 -5.76
N ARG A 55 -18.59 11.07 -4.70
CA ARG A 55 -18.70 11.56 -3.32
C ARG A 55 -17.87 12.84 -3.10
N PHE A 56 -16.66 12.90 -3.65
CA PHE A 56 -15.79 14.07 -3.55
C PHE A 56 -16.37 15.27 -4.29
N SER A 57 -17.00 15.03 -5.45
CA SER A 57 -17.65 16.10 -6.21
C SER A 57 -18.86 16.71 -5.51
N GLU A 58 -19.62 15.88 -4.78
CA GLU A 58 -20.79 16.32 -4.01
C GLU A 58 -20.34 17.05 -2.73
N GLU A 59 -19.41 16.47 -1.97
CA GLU A 59 -18.99 17.05 -0.69
C GLU A 59 -18.20 18.36 -0.85
N LEU A 60 -17.47 18.56 -1.96
CA LEU A 60 -16.71 19.79 -2.22
C LEU A 60 -17.33 20.68 -3.30
N ASP A 61 -18.54 20.37 -3.75
CA ASP A 61 -19.25 21.14 -4.78
C ASP A 61 -18.37 21.40 -6.03
N LEU A 62 -17.72 20.34 -6.52
CA LEU A 62 -16.77 20.48 -7.62
C LEU A 62 -17.47 20.81 -8.93
N SER A 63 -16.95 21.82 -9.63
CA SER A 63 -17.37 22.11 -11.00
C SER A 63 -17.02 20.95 -11.96
N LYS A 64 -17.79 20.79 -13.05
CA LYS A 64 -17.49 19.80 -14.11
C LYS A 64 -16.07 19.95 -14.67
N ARG A 65 -15.54 21.18 -14.71
CA ARG A 65 -14.18 21.48 -15.15
C ARG A 65 -13.15 20.90 -14.18
N GLN A 66 -13.32 21.14 -12.88
CA GLN A 66 -12.46 20.59 -11.84
C GLN A 66 -12.51 19.06 -11.83
N GLN A 67 -13.71 18.46 -11.90
CA GLN A 67 -13.86 17.00 -11.99
C GLN A 67 -13.07 16.41 -13.18
N LYS A 68 -13.14 17.07 -14.34
CA LYS A 68 -12.37 16.65 -15.54
C LYS A 68 -10.87 16.81 -15.34
N GLN A 69 -10.41 17.88 -14.68
CA GLN A 69 -8.99 18.09 -14.35
C GLN A 69 -8.48 17.05 -13.36
N LEU A 70 -9.20 16.78 -12.27
CA LEU A 70 -8.85 15.76 -11.29
C LEU A 70 -8.80 14.36 -11.93
N LYS A 71 -9.74 14.02 -12.83
CA LYS A 71 -9.70 12.75 -13.59
C LYS A 71 -8.48 12.68 -14.54
N LYS A 72 -8.02 13.81 -15.09
CA LYS A 72 -6.79 13.85 -15.91
C LYS A 72 -5.54 13.60 -15.04
N ILE A 73 -5.45 14.28 -13.89
CA ILE A 73 -4.36 14.10 -12.93
C ILE A 73 -4.29 12.64 -12.50
N ASP A 74 -5.42 12.08 -12.05
CA ASP A 74 -5.51 10.68 -11.63
C ASP A 74 -5.03 9.71 -12.71
N ARG A 75 -5.49 9.86 -13.96
CA ARG A 75 -5.04 9.04 -15.08
C ARG A 75 -3.54 9.16 -15.36
N ARG A 76 -2.95 10.35 -15.22
CA ARG A 76 -1.51 10.57 -15.43
C ARG A 76 -0.70 9.86 -14.35
N TYR A 77 -1.07 10.04 -13.08
CA TYR A 77 -0.39 9.38 -11.97
C TYR A 77 -0.59 7.85 -11.97
N ALA A 78 -1.76 7.36 -12.36
CA ALA A 78 -1.99 5.91 -12.53
C ALA A 78 -1.07 5.28 -13.60
N ARG A 79 -0.64 6.05 -14.61
CA ARG A 79 0.36 5.59 -15.59
C ARG A 79 1.76 5.57 -14.99
N MET A 80 2.13 6.59 -14.22
CA MET A 80 3.43 6.67 -13.55
C MET A 80 3.58 5.57 -12.49
N GLU A 81 2.53 5.31 -11.71
CA GLU A 81 2.47 4.23 -10.73
C GLU A 81 2.60 2.85 -11.38
N ARG A 82 1.97 2.65 -12.54
CA ARG A 82 2.15 1.42 -13.34
C ARG A 82 3.58 1.25 -13.87
N LYS A 83 4.27 2.34 -14.20
CA LYS A 83 5.69 2.27 -14.58
C LYS A 83 6.55 1.96 -13.36
N LEU A 84 6.27 2.60 -12.23
CA LEU A 84 7.01 2.43 -10.99
C LEU A 84 6.84 1.03 -10.39
N SER A 85 5.65 0.44 -10.49
CA SER A 85 5.39 -0.94 -10.04
C SER A 85 6.03 -2.02 -10.91
N ARG A 86 6.39 -1.71 -12.16
CA ARG A 86 7.14 -2.60 -13.06
C ARG A 86 8.66 -2.47 -12.91
N ASN A 87 9.12 -1.49 -12.14
CA ASN A 87 10.53 -1.30 -11.87
C ASN A 87 10.86 -1.99 -10.53
N ASP A 88 11.62 -3.09 -10.59
CA ASP A 88 11.97 -3.87 -9.41
C ASP A 88 12.88 -3.09 -8.44
N ASP A 89 13.61 -2.08 -8.94
CA ASP A 89 14.44 -1.18 -8.12
C ASP A 89 13.64 -0.07 -7.42
N ALA A 90 12.35 0.09 -7.75
CA ALA A 90 11.53 1.16 -7.21
C ALA A 90 11.32 0.99 -5.70
N LYS A 91 11.80 1.97 -4.94
CA LYS A 91 11.73 1.93 -3.48
C LYS A 91 10.36 2.40 -3.01
N ARG A 92 10.01 2.01 -1.78
CA ARG A 92 8.83 2.54 -1.07
C ARG A 92 8.80 4.08 -1.05
N ARG A 93 9.97 4.72 -1.00
CA ARG A 93 10.12 6.18 -1.01
C ARG A 93 9.59 6.80 -2.31
N ASP A 94 9.82 6.15 -3.45
CA ASP A 94 9.41 6.67 -4.76
C ASP A 94 7.89 6.64 -4.90
N ARG A 95 7.26 5.55 -4.41
CA ARG A 95 5.79 5.45 -4.37
C ARG A 95 5.18 6.53 -3.48
N LYS A 96 5.79 6.77 -2.31
CA LYS A 96 5.34 7.81 -1.38
C LYS A 96 5.45 9.19 -2.02
N ARG A 97 6.60 9.51 -2.63
CA ARG A 97 6.82 10.77 -3.34
C ARG A 97 5.79 10.97 -4.44
N LEU A 98 5.53 9.94 -5.26
CA LEU A 98 4.56 10.01 -6.34
C LEU A 98 3.13 10.28 -5.82
N ALA A 99 2.76 9.68 -4.69
CA ALA A 99 1.48 9.95 -4.04
C ALA A 99 1.39 11.38 -3.46
N GLU A 100 2.46 11.87 -2.86
CA GLU A 100 2.55 13.24 -2.34
C GLU A 100 2.42 14.27 -3.46
N GLU A 101 3.12 14.07 -4.58
CA GLU A 101 3.05 14.91 -5.78
C GLU A 101 1.63 14.89 -6.37
N LYS A 102 1.02 13.70 -6.49
CA LYS A 102 -0.38 13.56 -6.94
C LYS A 102 -1.31 14.41 -6.07
N ARG A 103 -1.18 14.27 -4.74
CA ARG A 103 -2.03 14.98 -3.79
C ARG A 103 -1.89 16.50 -3.92
N GLN A 104 -0.66 17.00 -4.03
CA GLN A 104 -0.41 18.44 -4.21
C GLN A 104 -1.10 18.97 -5.47
N GLU A 105 -0.91 18.32 -6.62
CA GLU A 105 -1.52 18.78 -7.87
C GLU A 105 -3.06 18.72 -7.83
N MET A 106 -3.64 17.78 -7.08
CA MET A 106 -5.10 17.73 -6.89
C MET A 106 -5.61 18.86 -6.00
N ILE A 107 -4.86 19.26 -4.97
CA ILE A 107 -5.19 20.39 -4.10
C ILE A 107 -5.17 21.70 -4.90
N GLU A 108 -4.22 21.86 -5.82
CA GLU A 108 -4.08 23.06 -6.67
C GLU A 108 -5.27 23.29 -7.62
N VAL A 109 -6.04 22.25 -7.94
CA VAL A 109 -7.27 22.38 -8.75
C VAL A 109 -8.44 22.97 -7.94
N LEU A 110 -8.38 22.88 -6.62
CA LEU A 110 -9.44 23.35 -5.73
C LEU A 110 -9.33 24.85 -5.49
N THR A 111 -10.48 25.50 -5.24
CA THR A 111 -10.50 26.87 -4.73
C THR A 111 -10.06 26.93 -3.27
N ALA A 112 -9.67 28.10 -2.78
CA ALA A 112 -9.28 28.29 -1.38
C ALA A 112 -10.38 27.82 -0.40
N GLU A 113 -11.65 28.12 -0.69
CA GLU A 113 -12.80 27.67 0.10
C GLU A 113 -12.93 26.14 0.12
N GLN A 114 -12.77 25.51 -1.05
CA GLN A 114 -12.80 24.05 -1.16
C GLN A 114 -11.63 23.38 -0.43
N GLN A 115 -10.45 24.02 -0.40
CA GLN A 115 -9.31 23.54 0.37
C GLN A 115 -9.56 23.62 1.88
N GLN A 116 -10.17 24.69 2.37
CA GLN A 116 -10.57 24.79 3.78
C GLN A 116 -11.65 23.76 4.15
N LYS A 117 -12.65 23.57 3.27
CA LYS A 117 -13.68 22.53 3.44
C LYS A 117 -13.05 21.15 3.50
N LEU A 118 -12.12 20.86 2.59
CA LEU A 118 -11.33 19.63 2.56
C LEU A 118 -10.55 19.41 3.86
N GLU A 119 -9.87 20.44 4.38
CA GLU A 119 -9.12 20.34 5.64
C GLU A 119 -10.05 20.03 6.82
N SER A 120 -11.22 20.66 6.86
CA SER A 120 -12.23 20.42 7.91
C SER A 120 -12.77 18.98 7.89
N LEU A 121 -12.97 18.42 6.69
CA LEU A 121 -13.45 17.05 6.50
C LEU A 121 -12.36 16.02 6.83
N SER A 122 -11.10 16.37 6.54
CA SER A 122 -9.94 15.56 6.90
C SER A 122 -9.74 15.48 8.41
N LYS A 123 -9.89 16.61 9.14
CA LYS A 123 -9.81 16.61 10.61
C LYS A 123 -10.89 15.74 11.26
N LYS A 124 -12.06 15.64 10.63
CA LYS A 124 -13.17 14.79 11.09
C LYS A 124 -12.99 13.30 10.73
N GLY A 125 -11.89 12.92 10.07
CA GLY A 125 -11.64 11.54 9.62
C GLY A 125 -12.61 11.06 8.54
N ARG A 126 -13.43 11.95 7.99
CA ARG A 126 -14.45 11.61 6.99
C ARG A 126 -13.87 11.54 5.58
N PHE A 127 -12.68 12.10 5.38
CA PHE A 127 -12.23 12.42 4.04
C PHE A 127 -10.71 12.65 3.91
N SER A 128 -10.05 11.99 2.96
CA SER A 128 -8.68 12.33 2.53
C SER A 128 -8.44 11.90 1.09
N PHE A 129 -7.53 12.57 0.39
CA PHE A 129 -7.14 12.16 -0.97
C PHE A 129 -6.56 10.74 -1.01
N ASP A 130 -5.85 10.33 0.05
CA ASP A 130 -5.29 8.99 0.17
C ASP A 130 -6.39 7.92 0.26
N GLN A 131 -7.51 8.21 0.94
CA GLN A 131 -8.70 7.34 0.93
C GLN A 131 -9.39 7.29 -0.43
N LEU A 132 -9.35 8.39 -1.18
CA LEU A 132 -10.07 8.50 -2.45
C LEU A 132 -9.44 7.62 -3.53
N PHE A 133 -8.11 7.59 -3.57
CA PHE A 133 -7.36 6.91 -4.62
C PHE A 133 -6.69 5.63 -4.18
N GLY A 134 -6.68 5.33 -2.87
CA GLY A 134 -6.25 4.06 -2.32
C GLY A 134 -4.75 3.80 -2.42
N LYS A 135 -4.26 2.99 -1.48
CA LYS A 135 -3.03 2.20 -1.59
C LYS A 135 -3.36 0.84 -2.18
#